data_AF-A0A1I1J1B4-F1
#
_entry.id   AF-A0A1I1J1B4-F1
#
_cell.length_a   1.000
_cell.length_b   1.000
_cell.length_c   1.000
_cell.angle_alpha   90.00
_cell.angle_beta   90.00
_cell.angle_gamma   90.00
#
_symmetry.space_group_name_H-M   'P 1'
#
loop_
_entity.id
_entity.type
_entity.pdbx_description
1 polymer ?
#
loop_
_entity_poly.entity_id
_entity_poly.type
_entity_poly.pdbx_seq_one_letter_code
_entity_poly.pdbx_strand_id
1 'polypeptide(L)'
;MTKTDQVLAEMEKLKALLEKEKQVLISNDGTRLIGLIQQKEDVMLKLAAFDQKNVEMNKLDVLSREIKQLQETNLTLTEQSMQFTETMLNYIKKAANTNKTYSKKGTYDRSKKSALLDQSL
;
A
#
# COMPACT_ATOMS: atom_id res chain seq x y z
N MET A 1 -20.95 29.03 -2.94
CA MET A 1 -19.68 28.34 -3.27
C MET A 1 -19.54 28.32 -4.77
N THR A 2 -18.40 28.76 -5.30
CA THR A 2 -18.10 28.61 -6.73
C THR A 2 -17.82 27.13 -7.04
N LYS A 3 -17.93 26.70 -8.31
CA LYS A 3 -17.55 25.33 -8.70
C LYS A 3 -16.09 25.05 -8.35
N THR A 4 -15.21 26.03 -8.53
CA THR A 4 -13.79 25.96 -8.13
C THR A 4 -13.64 25.63 -6.64
N ASP A 5 -14.42 26.28 -5.76
CA ASP A 5 -14.34 26.01 -4.31
C ASP A 5 -14.79 24.59 -3.95
N GLN A 6 -15.75 24.03 -4.69
CA GLN A 6 -16.21 22.65 -4.49
C GLN A 6 -15.14 21.65 -4.91
N VAL A 7 -14.49 21.87 -6.06
CA VAL A 7 -13.38 21.03 -6.53
C VAL A 7 -12.21 21.12 -5.55
N LEU A 8 -11.85 22.32 -5.08
CA LEU A 8 -10.81 22.50 -4.07
C LEU A 8 -11.12 21.72 -2.79
N ALA A 9 -12.36 21.78 -2.30
CA ALA A 9 -12.75 21.05 -1.10
C ALA A 9 -12.63 19.53 -1.26
N GLU A 10 -12.99 18.98 -2.42
CA GLU A 10 -12.82 17.54 -2.71
C GLU A 10 -11.35 17.15 -2.90
N MET A 11 -10.53 18.02 -3.50
CA MET A 11 -9.08 17.80 -3.61
C MET A 11 -8.39 17.83 -2.24
N GLU A 12 -8.78 18.73 -1.33
CA GLU A 12 -8.25 18.75 0.04
C GLU A 12 -8.64 17.48 0.82
N LYS A 13 -9.87 16.98 0.62
CA LYS A 13 -10.27 15.67 1.16
C LYS A 13 -9.42 14.54 0.60
N LEU A 14 -9.15 14.55 -0.71
CA LEU A 14 -8.28 13.57 -1.35
C LEU A 14 -6.87 13.62 -0.74
N LYS A 15 -6.28 14.81 -0.62
CA LYS A 15 -4.96 15.00 0.03
C LYS A 15 -4.96 14.43 1.45
N ALA A 16 -5.96 14.74 2.26
CA ALA A 16 -6.06 14.21 3.62
C ALA A 16 -6.21 12.68 3.67
N LEU A 17 -6.90 12.07 2.70
CA LEU A 17 -6.98 10.61 2.57
C LEU A 17 -5.64 10.01 2.17
N LEU A 18 -4.91 10.62 1.23
CA LEU A 18 -3.58 10.16 0.81
C LEU A 18 -2.55 10.25 1.95
N GLU A 19 -2.61 11.29 2.78
CA GLU A 19 -1.78 11.39 3.99
C GLU A 19 -2.08 10.27 4.98
N LYS A 20 -3.36 9.93 5.19
CA LYS A 20 -3.76 8.80 6.03
C LYS A 20 -3.30 7.46 5.44
N GLU A 21 -3.44 7.29 4.13
CA GLU A 21 -2.97 6.10 3.41
C GLU A 21 -1.46 5.91 3.59
N LYS A 22 -0.67 7.00 3.48
CA LYS A 22 0.77 6.98 3.75
C LYS A 22 1.09 6.43 5.14
N GLN A 23 0.40 6.94 6.17
CA GLN A 23 0.61 6.49 7.55
C GLN A 23 0.25 5.01 7.74
N VAL A 24 -0.85 4.56 7.11
CA VAL A 24 -1.30 3.18 7.17
C VAL A 24 -0.35 2.22 6.45
N LEU A 25 0.21 2.64 5.31
CA LEU A 25 1.24 1.90 4.58
C LEU A 25 2.52 1.78 5.40
N ILE A 26 2.95 2.86 6.05
CA ILE A 26 4.11 2.86 6.97
C ILE A 26 3.88 1.91 8.15
N SER A 27 2.66 1.88 8.72
CA SER A 27 2.32 0.99 9.82
C SER A 27 1.98 -0.45 9.38
N ASN A 28 2.02 -0.73 8.07
CA ASN A 28 1.65 -2.01 7.47
C ASN A 28 0.26 -2.54 7.92
N ASP A 29 -0.72 -1.64 8.12
CA ASP A 29 -2.08 -2.01 8.54
C ASP A 29 -2.98 -2.23 7.32
N GLY A 30 -2.89 -3.43 6.74
CA GLY A 30 -3.65 -3.81 5.55
C GLY A 30 -5.17 -3.79 5.74
N THR A 31 -5.68 -3.97 6.96
CA THR A 31 -7.13 -3.97 7.23
C THR A 31 -7.70 -2.57 7.06
N ARG A 32 -7.00 -1.57 7.61
CA ARG A 32 -7.40 -0.17 7.50
C ARG A 32 -7.22 0.39 6.09
N LEU A 33 -6.28 -0.16 5.32
CA LEU A 33 -6.02 0.25 3.94
C LEU A 33 -7.24 0.05 3.04
N ILE A 34 -7.98 -1.06 3.20
CA ILE A 34 -9.17 -1.36 2.38
C ILE A 34 -10.23 -0.26 2.51
N GLY A 35 -10.54 0.16 3.75
CA GLY A 35 -11.52 1.22 3.99
C GLY A 35 -11.08 2.60 3.49
N LEU A 36 -9.76 2.85 3.41
CA LEU A 36 -9.22 4.08 2.83
C LEU A 36 -9.31 4.07 1.30
N ILE A 37 -9.09 2.93 0.65
CA ILE A 37 -9.22 2.78 -0.80
C ILE A 37 -10.65 3.09 -1.25
N GLN A 38 -11.66 2.57 -0.53
CA GLN A 38 -13.07 2.85 -0.83
C GLN A 38 -13.39 4.35 -0.72
N GLN A 39 -12.95 5.01 0.36
CA GLN A 39 -13.14 6.45 0.52
C GLN A 39 -12.44 7.26 -0.58
N LYS A 40 -11.25 6.81 -1.02
CA LYS A 40 -10.51 7.44 -2.12
C LYS A 40 -11.28 7.31 -3.43
N GLU A 41 -11.85 6.14 -3.71
CA GLU A 41 -12.68 5.90 -4.90
C GLU A 41 -13.90 6.83 -4.92
N ASP A 42 -14.62 6.97 -3.80
CA ASP A 42 -15.76 7.88 -3.69
C ASP A 42 -15.40 9.34 -4.01
N VAL A 43 -14.24 9.81 -3.52
CA VAL A 43 -13.76 11.18 -3.81
C VAL A 43 -13.35 11.30 -5.28
N MET A 44 -12.70 10.29 -5.85
CA MET A 44 -12.34 10.28 -7.28
C MET A 44 -13.56 10.31 -8.18
N LEU A 45 -14.63 9.60 -7.85
CA LEU A 45 -15.90 9.64 -8.59
C LEU A 45 -16.54 11.03 -8.54
N LYS A 46 -16.52 11.69 -7.37
CA LYS A 46 -16.99 13.08 -7.23
C LYS A 46 -16.16 14.04 -8.06
N LEU A 47 -14.83 13.90 -8.03
CA LEU A 47 -13.91 14.71 -8.83
C LEU A 47 -14.14 14.53 -10.33
N ALA A 48 -14.37 13.29 -10.78
CA ALA A 48 -14.65 12.97 -12.18
C ALA A 48 -16.01 13.51 -12.68
N ALA A 49 -16.96 13.73 -11.78
CA ALA A 49 -18.27 14.30 -12.12
C ALA A 49 -18.23 15.81 -12.39
N PHE A 50 -17.15 16.52 -11.99
CA PHE A 50 -17.02 17.94 -12.27
C PHE A 50 -16.59 18.18 -13.73
N ASP A 51 -17.39 18.99 -14.42
CA ASP A 51 -17.04 19.59 -15.70
C ASP A 51 -15.94 20.66 -15.51
N GLN A 52 -14.94 20.67 -16.39
CA GLN A 52 -13.87 21.68 -16.42
C GLN A 52 -14.37 23.11 -16.68
N LYS A 53 -15.57 23.28 -17.23
CA LYS A 53 -16.16 24.61 -17.48
C LYS A 53 -16.43 25.33 -16.16
N ASN A 54 -15.92 26.56 -16.09
CA ASN A 54 -16.01 27.46 -14.93
C ASN A 54 -15.23 26.97 -13.70
N VAL A 55 -14.15 26.19 -13.92
CA VAL A 55 -13.15 25.86 -12.90
C VAL A 55 -11.88 26.65 -13.19
N GLU A 56 -11.39 27.39 -12.20
CA GLU A 56 -10.15 28.14 -12.32
C GLU A 56 -8.95 27.20 -12.07
N MET A 57 -8.44 26.57 -13.13
CA MET A 57 -7.37 25.56 -13.03
C MET A 57 -6.09 26.09 -12.34
N ASN A 58 -5.78 27.37 -12.49
CA ASN A 58 -4.63 28.00 -11.84
C ASN A 58 -4.68 27.92 -10.31
N LYS A 59 -5.87 27.92 -9.71
CA LYS A 59 -6.05 27.77 -8.26
C LYS A 59 -5.83 26.32 -7.79
N LEU A 60 -5.86 25.35 -8.70
CA LEU A 60 -5.73 23.93 -8.40
C LEU A 60 -4.29 23.42 -8.58
N ASP A 61 -3.39 24.16 -9.24
CA ASP A 61 -2.07 23.65 -9.64
C ASP A 61 -1.22 23.18 -8.44
N VAL A 62 -1.12 24.00 -7.40
CA VAL A 62 -0.33 23.67 -6.20
C VAL A 62 -0.84 22.38 -5.55
N LEU A 63 -2.14 22.31 -5.29
CA LEU A 63 -2.76 21.16 -4.65
C LEU A 63 -2.69 19.91 -5.53
N SER A 64 -2.80 20.06 -6.86
CA SER A 64 -2.65 18.95 -7.82
C SER A 64 -1.24 18.34 -7.75
N ARG A 65 -0.21 19.18 -7.66
CA ARG A 65 1.18 18.72 -7.54
C ARG A 65 1.42 17.99 -6.22
N GLU A 66 0.90 18.51 -5.12
CA GLU A 66 1.00 17.86 -3.80
C GLU A 66 0.30 16.51 -3.78
N ILE A 67 -0.93 16.43 -4.31
CA ILE A 67 -1.67 15.18 -4.44
C ILE A 67 -0.90 14.17 -5.29
N LYS A 68 -0.32 14.61 -6.41
CA LYS A 68 0.51 13.76 -7.28
C LYS A 68 1.71 13.19 -6.53
N GLN A 69 2.47 14.03 -5.83
CA GLN A 69 3.63 13.60 -5.05
C GLN A 69 3.25 12.61 -3.94
N LEU A 70 2.13 12.84 -3.26
CA LEU A 70 1.63 11.92 -2.23
C LEU A 70 1.21 10.57 -2.84
N GLN A 71 0.55 10.57 -3.99
CA GLN A 71 0.16 9.35 -4.67
C GLN A 71 1.38 8.55 -5.17
N GLU A 72 2.42 9.22 -5.70
CA GLU A 72 3.69 8.60 -6.07
C GLU A 72 4.40 7.97 -4.85
N THR A 73 4.35 8.65 -3.70
CA THR A 73 4.90 8.14 -2.44
C THR A 73 4.14 6.89 -1.97
N ASN A 74 2.80 6.93 -1.97
CA ASN A 74 1.98 5.80 -1.56
C ASN A 74 2.14 4.59 -2.49
N LEU A 75 2.29 4.83 -3.80
CA LEU A 75 2.62 3.78 -4.77
C LEU A 75 3.96 3.13 -4.43
N THR A 76 5.00 3.93 -4.22
CA THR A 76 6.34 3.43 -3.85
C THR A 76 6.30 2.59 -2.58
N LEU A 77 5.59 3.05 -1.54
CA LEU A 77 5.43 2.30 -0.29
C LEU A 77 4.71 0.96 -0.51
N THR A 78 3.68 0.97 -1.37
CA THR A 78 2.94 -0.25 -1.72
C THR A 78 3.82 -1.26 -2.43
N GLU A 79 4.58 -0.81 -3.44
CA GLU A 79 5.54 -1.64 -4.18
C GLU A 79 6.60 -2.24 -3.26
N GLN A 80 7.13 -1.44 -2.33
CA GLN A 80 8.09 -1.91 -1.32
C GLN A 80 7.50 -3.00 -0.42
N SER A 81 6.28 -2.82 0.07
CA SER A 81 5.59 -3.83 0.89
C SER A 81 5.33 -5.13 0.13
N MET A 82 4.97 -5.03 -1.15
CA MET A 82 4.80 -6.19 -2.03
C MET A 82 6.12 -6.92 -2.25
N GLN A 83 7.19 -6.20 -2.58
CA GLN A 83 8.51 -6.78 -2.81
C GLN A 83 9.08 -7.46 -1.57
N PHE A 84 8.88 -6.86 -0.38
CA PHE A 84 9.25 -7.47 0.89
C PHE A 84 8.52 -8.80 1.10
N THR A 85 7.19 -8.81 0.89
CA THR A 85 6.36 -10.01 1.05
C THR A 85 6.78 -11.12 0.08
N GLU A 86 7.02 -10.79 -1.20
CA GLU A 86 7.48 -11.75 -2.20
C GLU A 86 8.85 -12.34 -1.82
N THR A 87 9.78 -11.48 -1.41
CA THR A 87 11.12 -11.89 -0.97
C THR A 87 11.06 -12.83 0.24
N MET A 88 10.22 -12.50 1.22
CA MET A 88 9.97 -13.34 2.40
C MET A 88 9.44 -14.72 2.00
N LEU A 89 8.42 -14.78 1.15
CA LEU A 89 7.84 -16.04 0.65
C LEU A 89 8.88 -16.89 -0.11
N ASN A 90 9.72 -16.25 -0.93
CA ASN A 90 10.81 -16.91 -1.63
C ASN A 90 11.81 -17.57 -0.67
N TYR A 91 12.18 -16.89 0.42
CA TYR A 91 13.04 -17.46 1.45
C TYR A 91 12.39 -18.63 2.20
N ILE A 92 11.11 -18.52 2.56
CA ILE A 92 10.36 -19.62 3.19
C ILE A 92 10.32 -20.85 2.27
N LYS A 93 10.00 -20.65 0.99
CA LYS A 93 9.98 -21.72 -0.03
C LYS A 93 11.36 -22.36 -0.19
N LYS A 94 12.43 -21.56 -0.20
CA LYS A 94 13.81 -22.06 -0.28
C LYS A 94 14.16 -22.90 0.95
N ALA A 95 13.88 -22.41 2.17
CA ALA A 95 14.15 -23.13 3.41
C ALA A 95 13.39 -24.47 3.49
N ALA A 96 12.11 -24.48 3.10
CA ALA A 96 11.30 -25.70 3.06
C ALA A 96 11.85 -26.77 2.08
N ASN A 97 12.45 -26.33 0.96
CA ASN A 97 13.06 -27.24 -0.01
C ASN A 97 14.46 -27.73 0.40
N THR A 98 15.24 -26.93 1.13
CA THR A 98 16.56 -27.34 1.67
C THR A 98 16.44 -28.47 2.70
N ASN A 99 15.35 -28.48 3.49
CA ASN A 99 15.05 -29.55 4.46
C ASN A 99 14.66 -30.91 3.83
N LYS A 100 14.62 -31.02 2.49
CA LYS A 100 14.30 -32.28 1.77
C LYS A 100 15.53 -33.08 1.33
N THR A 101 16.73 -32.75 1.80
CA THR A 101 17.93 -33.52 1.44
C THR A 101 18.09 -34.77 2.31
N TYR A 102 18.13 -35.92 1.64
CA TYR A 102 18.34 -37.25 2.22
C TYR A 102 19.53 -37.26 3.19
N SER A 103 19.33 -37.83 4.38
CA SER A 103 20.43 -38.30 5.23
C SER A 103 21.33 -39.22 4.40
N LYS A 104 22.65 -38.99 4.44
CA LYS A 104 23.68 -39.85 3.81
C LYS A 104 23.66 -41.31 4.34
N LYS A 105 22.77 -41.65 5.29
CA LYS A 105 22.54 -42.99 5.86
C LYS A 105 21.11 -43.54 5.68
N GLY A 106 20.26 -42.94 4.84
CA GLY A 106 18.96 -43.54 4.50
C GLY A 106 17.93 -43.61 5.64
N THR A 107 18.17 -42.93 6.76
CA THR A 107 17.19 -42.79 7.85
C THR A 107 16.60 -41.39 7.84
N TYR A 108 15.27 -41.31 7.82
CA TYR A 108 14.53 -40.06 7.94
C TYR A 108 14.73 -39.50 9.35
N ASP A 109 15.56 -38.47 9.49
CA ASP A 109 15.77 -37.80 10.78
C ASP A 109 14.58 -36.88 11.06
N ARG A 110 13.65 -37.35 11.89
CA ARG A 110 12.43 -36.64 12.27
C ARG A 110 12.67 -35.47 13.25
N SER A 111 13.92 -35.15 13.60
CA SER A 111 14.19 -34.31 14.79
C SER A 111 14.64 -32.86 14.54
N LYS A 112 14.84 -32.41 13.31
CA LYS A 112 15.26 -31.01 13.10
C LYS A 112 14.06 -30.07 13.08
N LYS A 113 13.68 -29.61 14.27
CA LYS A 113 12.89 -28.40 14.51
C LYS A 113 13.36 -27.32 13.52
N SER A 114 12.42 -26.83 12.72
CA SER A 114 12.63 -25.71 11.82
C SER A 114 13.11 -24.51 12.64
N ALA A 115 14.31 -23.99 12.36
CA ALA A 115 14.83 -22.77 13.00
C ALA A 115 13.90 -21.55 12.81
N LEU A 116 12.98 -21.61 11.84
CA LEU A 116 11.94 -20.60 11.62
C LEU A 116 10.79 -20.67 12.64
N LEU A 117 10.59 -21.82 13.30
CA LEU A 117 9.53 -22.02 14.31
C LEU A 117 10.07 -21.96 15.75
N ASP A 118 11.38 -21.79 15.93
CA ASP A 118 12.04 -21.76 17.24
C ASP A 118 12.23 -20.33 17.79
N GLN A 119 11.67 -19.31 17.13
CA GLN A 119 11.52 -17.97 17.70
C GLN A 119 10.20 -17.87 18.47
N SER A 120 10.15 -18.58 19.60
CA SER A 120 9.18 -18.29 20.67
C SER A 120 9.98 -17.80 21.88
N LEU A 121 10.00 -16.49 22.10
CA LEU A 121 10.24 -15.84 23.40
C LEU A 121 9.59 -14.44 23.36
#